data_AF-A0A659UVB0-F1
#
_entry.id   AF-A0A659UVB0-F1
#
_cell.length_a   1.000
_cell.length_b   1.000
_cell.length_c   1.000
_cell.angle_alpha   90.00
_cell.angle_beta   90.00
_cell.angle_gamma   90.00
#
_symmetry.space_group_name_H-M   'P 1'
#
loop_
_entity.id
_entity.type
_entity.pdbx_description
1 polymer ?
#
loop_
_entity_poly.entity_id
_entity_poly.type
_entity_poly.pdbx_seq_one_letter_code
_entity_poly.pdbx_strand_id
1 'polypeptide(L)' 'MDAVFRALADPTRRQLLDSLHARNGQTLNALCAEMAMTRQAVTKHLVILEEANLVATIRRGREKEHYLNPVPIN' A
#
# COMPACT_ATOMS: atom_id res chain seq x y z
N MET A 1 15.39 -5.28 -7.61
CA MET A 1 14.83 -6.50 -6.99
C MET A 1 14.83 -6.42 -5.47
N ASP A 2 15.94 -6.01 -4.86
CA ASP A 2 16.09 -5.92 -3.40
C ASP A 2 15.01 -5.11 -2.68
N ALA A 3 14.57 -3.99 -3.27
CA ALA A 3 13.52 -3.15 -2.67
C ALA A 3 12.17 -3.87 -2.55
N VAL A 4 11.78 -4.65 -3.58
CA VAL A 4 10.54 -5.45 -3.58
C VAL A 4 10.60 -6.53 -2.50
N PHE A 5 11.68 -7.32 -2.45
CA PHE A 5 11.81 -8.38 -1.44
C PHE A 5 11.88 -7.82 -0.01
N ARG A 6 12.62 -6.71 0.20
CA ARG A 6 12.64 -6.02 1.49
C ARG A 6 11.26 -5.49 1.86
N ALA A 7 10.51 -4.94 0.89
CA ALA A 7 9.16 -4.48 1.13
C ALA A 7 8.23 -5.65 1.51
N LEU A 8 8.28 -6.78 0.81
CA LEU A 8 7.42 -7.94 1.08
C LEU A 8 7.79 -8.72 2.36
N ALA A 9 9.02 -8.56 2.88
CA ALA A 9 9.44 -9.24 4.11
C ALA A 9 8.64 -8.85 5.36
N ASP A 10 7.97 -7.69 5.35
CA ASP A 10 7.18 -7.19 6.46
C ASP A 10 5.71 -7.64 6.34
N PRO A 11 5.14 -8.27 7.38
CA PRO A 11 3.77 -8.80 7.33
C PRO A 11 2.71 -7.69 7.24
N THR A 12 2.94 -6.52 7.84
CA THR A 12 2.02 -5.39 7.74
C THR A 12 1.94 -4.85 6.32
N ARG A 13 3.10 -4.77 5.63
CA ARG A 13 3.12 -4.37 4.22
C ARG A 13 2.38 -5.37 3.34
N ARG A 14 2.54 -6.67 3.58
CA ARG A 14 1.75 -7.70 2.90
C ARG A 14 0.26 -7.56 3.17
N GLN A 15 -0.16 -7.31 4.41
CA GLN A 15 -1.56 -7.09 4.75
C GLN A 15 -2.18 -5.87 4.03
N LEU A 16 -1.43 -4.77 3.87
CA LEU A 16 -1.86 -3.63 3.06
C LEU A 16 -2.02 -4.00 1.58
N LEU A 17 -1.09 -4.78 1.03
CA LEU A 17 -1.19 -5.28 -0.34
C LEU A 17 -2.37 -6.23 -0.51
N ASP A 18 -2.65 -7.09 0.46
CA ASP A 18 -3.81 -8.00 0.47
C ASP A 18 -5.13 -7.20 0.50
N SER A 19 -5.21 -6.13 1.30
CA SER A 19 -6.36 -5.22 1.30
C SER A 19 -6.56 -4.55 -0.07
N LEU A 20 -5.48 -4.05 -0.68
CA LEU A 20 -5.53 -3.44 -2.02
C LEU A 20 -5.84 -4.46 -3.13
N HIS A 21 -5.37 -5.69 -2.97
CA HIS A 21 -5.70 -6.80 -3.87
C HIS A 21 -7.20 -7.13 -3.83
N ALA A 22 -7.76 -7.22 -2.62
CA ALA A 22 -9.19 -7.46 -2.42
C ALA A 22 -10.05 -6.29 -2.92
N ARG A 23 -9.58 -5.05 -2.73
CA ARG A 23 -10.25 -3.84 -3.19
C ARG A 23 -9.23 -2.75 -3.54
N ASN A 24 -9.12 -2.42 -4.82
CA ASN A 24 -8.30 -1.31 -5.29
C ASN A 24 -8.97 0.06 -5.08
N GLY A 25 -8.20 1.13 -5.24
CA GLY A 25 -8.72 2.50 -5.21
C GLY A 25 -9.07 2.99 -3.80
N GLN A 26 -8.39 2.49 -2.78
CA GLN A 26 -8.71 2.82 -1.39
C GLN A 26 -8.01 4.11 -0.94
N THR A 27 -8.71 4.93 -0.16
CA THR A 27 -8.10 6.09 0.49
C THR A 27 -7.23 5.66 1.67
N LEU A 28 -6.34 6.55 2.13
CA LEU A 28 -5.56 6.31 3.35
C LEU A 28 -6.48 6.01 4.55
N ASN A 29 -7.61 6.71 4.68
CA ASN A 29 -8.54 6.51 5.78
C ASN A 29 -9.19 5.11 5.72
N ALA A 30 -9.57 4.64 4.53
CA ALA A 30 -10.11 3.30 4.35
C ALA A 30 -9.08 2.22 4.74
N LEU A 31 -7.83 2.37 4.27
CA LEU A 31 -6.75 1.45 4.63
C LEU A 31 -6.47 1.47 6.14
N CYS A 32 -6.50 2.64 6.78
CA CYS A 32 -6.31 2.74 8.23
C CYS A 32 -7.42 2.03 9.02
N ALA A 33 -8.66 2.03 8.53
CA ALA A 33 -9.78 1.38 9.21
C ALA A 33 -9.62 -0.15 9.28
N GLU A 34 -8.82 -0.75 8.39
CA GLU A 34 -8.57 -2.19 8.32
C GLU A 34 -7.29 -2.62 9.08
N MET A 35 -6.56 -1.67 9.67
CA MET A 35 -5.25 -1.92 10.28
C MET A 35 -5.27 -1.61 11.78
N ALA A 36 -4.69 -2.50 12.58
CA ALA A 36 -4.49 -2.30 14.02
C ALA A 36 -3.28 -1.41 14.32
N MET A 37 -3.15 -0.26 13.66
CA MET A 37 -2.05 0.68 13.85
C MET A 37 -2.44 2.13 13.57
N THR A 38 -1.55 3.06 13.89
CA THR A 38 -1.79 4.49 13.67
C THR A 38 -1.75 4.84 12.18
N ARG A 39 -2.46 5.90 11.79
CA ARG A 39 -2.40 6.47 10.44
C ARG A 39 -0.98 6.81 9.99
N GLN A 40 -0.12 7.23 10.91
CA GLN A 40 1.29 7.54 10.63
C GLN A 40 2.07 6.27 10.27
N ALA A 41 1.84 5.16 10.99
CA ALA A 41 2.44 3.87 10.66
C ALA A 41 1.99 3.39 9.27
N VAL A 42 0.68 3.44 8.97
CA VAL A 42 0.15 3.09 7.65
C VAL A 42 0.79 3.93 6.54
N THR A 43 0.90 5.25 6.74
CA THR A 43 1.55 6.15 5.78
C THR A 43 3.00 5.75 5.51
N LYS A 44 3.77 5.42 6.57
CA LYS A 44 5.16 4.98 6.43
C LYS A 44 5.27 3.68 5.61
N HIS A 45 4.37 2.73 5.85
CA HIS A 45 4.33 1.49 5.07
C HIS A 45 3.97 1.74 3.61
N LEU A 46 2.99 2.61 3.33
CA LEU A 46 2.60 2.97 1.96
C LEU A 46 3.74 3.65 1.20
N VAL A 47 4.51 4.55 1.82
CA VAL A 47 5.69 5.17 1.19
C VAL A 47 6.70 4.09 0.75
N ILE A 48 7.02 3.13 1.62
CA ILE A 48 7.94 2.04 1.27
C ILE A 48 7.39 1.18 0.12
N LEU A 49 6.09 0.93 0.10
CA LEU A 49 5.43 0.17 -0.97
C LEU A 49 5.42 0.95 -2.30
N GLU A 50 5.20 2.25 -2.26
CA GLU A 50 5.28 3.16 -3.43
C GLU A 50 6.72 3.19 -3.98
N GLU A 51 7.73 3.30 -3.11
CA GLU A 51 9.16 3.24 -3.50
C GLU A 51 9.56 1.89 -4.11
N ALA A 52 8.99 0.80 -3.62
CA ALA A 52 9.16 -0.54 -4.19
C ALA A 52 8.31 -0.78 -5.45
N ASN A 53 7.55 0.22 -5.90
CA ASN A 53 6.62 0.17 -7.02
C ASN A 53 5.51 -0.88 -6.88
N LEU A 54 5.19 -1.30 -5.64
CA LEU A 54 4.13 -2.27 -5.32
C LEU A 54 2.77 -1.60 -5.12
N VAL A 55 2.76 -0.29 -4.88
CA VAL A 55 1.56 0.54 -4.79
C VAL A 55 1.70 1.73 -5.72
N ALA A 56 0.67 1.96 -6.53
CA ALA A 56 0.51 3.18 -7.32
C ALA A 56 -0.59 4.05 -6.70
N THR A 57 -0.53 5.36 -6.93
CA THR A 57 -1.52 6.28 -6.35
C THR A 57 -2.07 7.24 -7.39
N ILE A 58 -3.35 7.54 -7.26
CA ILE A 58 -4.08 8.44 -8.15
C ILE A 58 -4.82 9.44 -7.29
N ARG A 59 -4.82 10.71 -7.71
CA ARG A 59 -5.60 11.76 -7.05
C ARG A 59 -6.96 11.90 -7.73
N ARG A 60 -8.04 11.68 -6.99
CA ARG A 60 -9.42 11.90 -7.45
C ARG A 60 -10.05 13.02 -6.62
N GLY A 61 -10.13 14.21 -7.23
CA GLY A 61 -10.55 15.42 -6.53
C GLY A 61 -9.65 15.76 -5.34
N ARG A 62 -10.18 15.65 -4.13
CA ARG A 62 -9.45 15.91 -2.88
C ARG A 62 -8.83 14.65 -2.27
N GLU A 63 -9.16 13.47 -2.79
CA GLU A 63 -8.73 12.19 -2.22
C GLU A 63 -7.53 11.61 -2.98
N LYS A 64 -6.64 10.95 -2.23
CA LYS A 64 -5.55 10.11 -2.76
C LYS A 64 -5.98 8.66 -2.62
N GLU A 65 -6.20 8.00 -3.75
CA GLU A 65 -6.53 6.58 -3.82
C GLU A 65 -5.26 5.77 -4.10
N HIS A 66 -5.16 4.59 -3.49
CA HIS A 66 -4.03 3.67 -3.59
C HIS A 66 -4.47 2.41 -4.33
N TYR A 67 -3.58 1.89 -5.17
CA TYR A 67 -3.83 0.77 -6.06
C TYR A 67 -2.65 -0.20 -5.97
N LEU A 68 -2.93 -1.49 -5.94
CA LEU A 68 -1.92 -2.53 -6.07
C LEU A 68 -1.28 -2.44 -7.46
N ASN A 69 0.06 -2.47 -7.51
CA ASN A 69 0.82 -2.66 -8.74
C ASN A 69 1.49 -4.04 -8.70
N PRO A 70 0.95 -5.06 -9.41
CA PRO A 70 1.51 -6.40 -9.42
C PRO A 70 2.71 -6.57 -10.37
N VAL A 71 2.98 -5.58 -11.24
CA VAL A 71 4.03 -5.68 -12.28
C VAL A 71 5.42 -6.05 -11.73
N PRO A 72 5.89 -5.55 -10.57
CA PRO A 72 7.23 -5.89 -10.05
C PRO A 72 7.39 -7.34 -9.56
N ILE A 73 6.31 -8.13 -9.52
CA ILE A 73 6.30 -9.52 -9.00
C ILE A 73 6.15 -10.55 -10.13
N ASN A 74 5.97 -10.12 -11.40
CA ASN A 74 5.87 -11.00 -12.57
C ASN A 74 7.22 -11.27 -13.24
#